data_AF-A0A9E2X4D2-F1
#
_entry.id   AF-A0A9E2X4D2-F1
#
_cell.length_a   1.000
_cell.length_b   1.000
_cell.length_c   1.000
_cell.angle_alpha   90.00
_cell.angle_beta   90.00
_cell.angle_gamma   90.00
#
_symmetry.space_group_name_H-M   'P 1'
#
loop_
_entity.id
_entity.type
_entity.pdbx_description
1 polymer ?
#
loop_
_entity_poly.entity_id
_entity_poly.type
_entity_poly.pdbx_seq_one_letter_code
_entity_poly.pdbx_strand_id
1 'polypeptide(L)' 'MIFEMRTYTLQPGSIPEVEKRWTEALTERVKVSPLGAFFHTEVGPLNRIIHIWPYDDLQ' A
#
# COMPACT_ATOMS: atom_id res chain seq x y z
N MET A 1 -15.16 -5.23 11.72
CA MET A 1 -14.44 -5.24 10.43
C MET A 1 -14.26 -3.83 9.93
N ILE A 2 -13.00 -3.41 9.82
CA ILE A 2 -12.56 -2.06 9.47
C ILE A 2 -11.52 -2.19 8.36
N PHE A 3 -11.49 -1.23 7.44
CA PHE A 3 -10.49 -1.17 6.38
C PHE A 3 -9.67 0.11 6.51
N GLU A 4 -8.40 -0.02 6.87
CA GLU A 4 -7.45 1.10 6.85
C GLU A 4 -6.97 1.29 5.40
N MET A 5 -7.41 2.38 4.76
CA MET A 5 -6.93 2.77 3.44
C MET A 5 -5.83 3.83 3.58
N ARG A 6 -4.62 3.48 3.18
CA ARG A 6 -3.46 4.37 3.21
C ARG A 6 -3.14 4.82 1.79
N THR A 7 -3.03 6.13 1.59
CA THR A 7 -2.65 6.73 0.31
C THR A 7 -1.38 7.53 0.49
N TYR A 8 -0.32 7.17 -0.24
CA TYR A 8 0.92 7.92 -0.23
C TYR A 8 1.10 8.65 -1.54
N THR A 9 1.51 9.92 -1.47
CA THR A 9 2.03 10.65 -2.63
C THR A 9 3.54 10.51 -2.62
N LEU A 10 4.07 9.94 -3.69
CA LEU A 10 5.47 9.60 -3.85
C LEU A 10 6.20 10.66 -4.68
N GLN A 11 7.53 10.63 -4.63
CA GLN A 11 8.37 11.42 -5.52
C GLN A 11 8.06 11.03 -6.99
N PRO A 12 7.91 11.99 -7.91
CA PRO A 12 7.70 11.67 -9.32
C PRO A 12 8.74 10.71 -9.89
N GLY A 13 8.28 9.70 -10.64
CA GLY A 13 9.13 8.67 -11.24
C GLY A 13 9.61 7.57 -10.29
N SER A 14 9.26 7.62 -9.00
CA SER A 14 9.72 6.63 -8.01
C SER A 14 8.83 5.39 -7.86
N ILE A 15 7.66 5.35 -8.51
CA ILE A 15 6.70 4.23 -8.41
C ILE A 15 7.38 2.86 -8.61
N PRO A 16 8.13 2.62 -9.71
CA PRO A 16 8.70 1.29 -9.96
C PRO A 16 9.66 0.82 -8.86
N GLU A 17 10.47 1.74 -8.33
CA GLU A 17 11.41 1.43 -7.25
C GLU A 17 10.68 1.17 -5.92
N VAL A 18 9.62 1.94 -5.64
CA VAL A 18 8.79 1.72 -4.46
C VAL A 18 8.09 0.36 -4.52
N GLU A 19 7.51 -0.01 -5.67
CA GLU A 19 6.85 -1.31 -5.86
C GLU A 19 7.82 -2.47 -5.67
N LYS A 20 9.03 -2.36 -6.22
CA LYS A 20 10.09 -3.35 -6.04
C LYS A 20 10.41 -3.55 -4.54
N ARG A 21 10.76 -2.47 -3.83
CA ARG A 21 11.10 -2.54 -2.41
C ARG A 21 9.93 -3.00 -1.54
N TRP A 22 8.73 -2.58 -1.88
CA TRP A 22 7.52 -2.97 -1.15
C TRP A 22 7.25 -4.47 -1.31
N THR A 23 7.42 -5.01 -2.51
CA THR A 23 7.31 -6.45 -2.78
C THR A 23 8.36 -7.25 -2.01
N GLU A 24 9.62 -6.79 -1.97
CA GLU A 24 10.69 -7.42 -1.19
C GLU A 24 10.37 -7.44 0.33
N ALA A 25 9.75 -6.38 0.85
CA ALA A 25 9.36 -6.28 2.26
C ALA A 25 8.03 -6.96 2.59
N LEU A 26 7.27 -7.41 1.59
CA LEU A 26 5.88 -7.85 1.77
C LEU A 26 5.78 -9.04 2.73
N THR A 27 6.67 -10.02 2.60
CA THR A 27 6.69 -11.24 3.43
C THR A 27 6.79 -10.94 4.92
N GLU A 28 7.56 -9.93 5.31
CA GLU A 28 7.65 -9.51 6.71
C GLU A 28 6.46 -8.62 7.10
N ARG A 29 6.00 -7.75 6.19
CA ARG A 29 4.89 -6.82 6.47
C ARG A 29 3.58 -7.54 6.77
N VAL A 30 3.27 -8.64 6.06
CA VAL A 30 2.02 -9.39 6.24
C VAL A 30 1.95 -10.16 7.55
N LYS A 31 3.09 -10.38 8.23
CA LYS A 31 3.11 -10.98 9.58
C LYS A 31 2.51 -10.03 10.64
N VAL A 32 2.50 -8.72 10.37
CA VAL A 32 2.02 -7.69 11.29
C VAL A 32 0.57 -7.28 10.99
N SER A 33 0.20 -7.19 9.71
CA SER A 33 -1.17 -6.85 9.32
C SER A 33 -1.53 -7.55 8.02
N PRO A 34 -2.75 -8.08 7.86
CA PRO A 34 -3.17 -8.73 6.63
C PRO A 34 -3.29 -7.73 5.49
N LEU A 35 -2.75 -8.04 4.32
CA LEU A 35 -2.91 -7.20 3.13
C LEU A 35 -4.24 -7.53 2.43
N GLY A 36 -5.11 -6.52 2.28
CA GLY A 36 -6.31 -6.62 1.47
C GLY A 36 -6.07 -6.28 0.00
N ALA A 37 -5.35 -5.19 -0.27
CA ALA A 37 -5.01 -4.77 -1.62
C ALA A 37 -3.82 -3.80 -1.66
N PHE A 38 -3.15 -3.75 -2.81
CA PHE A 38 -2.14 -2.76 -3.15
C PHE A 38 -2.37 -2.29 -4.59
N PHE A 39 -2.35 -0.98 -4.81
CA PHE A 39 -2.56 -0.33 -6.10
C PHE A 39 -1.58 0.83 -6.30
N HIS A 40 -1.33 1.18 -7.55
CA HIS A 40 -0.82 2.48 -7.95
C HIS A 40 -1.83 3.23 -8.83
N THR A 41 -1.68 4.54 -8.96
CA THR A 41 -2.58 5.37 -9.76
C THR A 41 -2.07 5.55 -11.19
N GLU A 42 -2.79 5.00 -12.16
CA GLU A 42 -2.52 5.22 -13.60
C GLU A 42 -3.31 6.39 -14.19
N VAL A 43 -4.53 6.64 -13.68
CA VAL A 43 -5.42 7.73 -14.12
C VAL A 43 -5.93 8.49 -12.90
N GLY A 44 -5.86 9.83 -12.93
CA GLY A 44 -6.24 10.71 -11.82
C GLY A 44 -5.02 11.32 -11.11
N PRO A 45 -5.03 11.50 -9.78
CA PRO A 45 -3.87 12.00 -9.04
C PRO A 45 -2.70 11.01 -9.12
N LEU A 46 -1.71 11.32 -9.96
CA LEU A 46 -0.55 10.46 -10.25
C LEU A 46 0.46 10.40 -9.11
N ASN A 47 1.45 9.53 -9.26
CA ASN A 47 2.54 9.30 -8.30
C ASN A 47 2.01 8.84 -6.93
N ARG A 48 0.94 8.05 -6.91
CA ARG A 48 0.36 7.53 -5.67
C ARG A 48 0.34 6.02 -5.64
N ILE A 49 0.56 5.50 -4.43
CA ILE A 49 0.21 4.12 -4.08
C ILE A 49 -0.90 4.13 -3.05
N ILE A 50 -1.77 3.13 -3.13
CA ILE A 50 -2.90 2.92 -2.24
C ILE A 50 -2.81 1.49 -1.73
N HIS A 51 -2.89 1.31 -0.42
CA HIS A 51 -2.84 -0.01 0.19
C HIS A 51 -3.87 -0.12 1.31
N ILE A 52 -4.55 -1.26 1.34
CA ILE A 52 -5.73 -1.49 2.18
C ILE A 52 -5.44 -2.63 3.15
N TRP A 53 -5.70 -2.41 4.43
CA TRP A 53 -5.49 -3.37 5.51
C TRP A 53 -6.82 -3.64 6.25
N PRO A 54 -7.39 -4.85 6.14
CA PRO A 54 -8.53 -5.25 6.95
C PRO A 54 -8.10 -5.51 8.41
N TYR A 55 -8.92 -5.05 9.35
CA TYR A 55 -8.80 -5.35 10.78
C TYR A 55 -10.17 -5.72 11.36
N ASP A 56 -10.18 -6.48 12.45
CA ASP A 56 -11.43 -6.84 13.13
C ASP A 56 -12.00 -5.62 13.89
N ASP A 57 -11.12 -4.87 14.56
CA ASP A 57 -11.42 -3.65 15.32
C ASP A 57 -10.23 -2.65 15.27
N LEU A 58 -10.26 -1.59 16.11
CA LEU A 58 -9.23 -0.54 16.19
C LEU A 58 -8.22 -0.74 17.33
N GLN A 59 -8.38 -1.78 18.14
CA GLN A 59 -7.62 -1.98 19.38
C GLN A 59 -6.37 -2.86 19.18
#